data_AF-A0A428PMU3-F1
#
_entry.id   AF-A0A428PMU3-F1
#
_cell.length_a   1.000
_cell.length_b   1.000
_cell.length_c   1.000
_cell.angle_alpha   90.00
_cell.angle_beta   90.00
_cell.angle_gamma   90.00
#
_symmetry.space_group_name_H-M   'P 1'
#
loop_
_entity.id
_entity.type
_entity.pdbx_description
1 polymer ?
#
loop_
_entity_poly.entity_id
_entity_poly.type
_entity_poly.pdbx_seq_one_letter_code
_entity_poly.pdbx_strand_id
1 'polypeptide(L)'
;MSAASNWRAGEFGVRPVRIANCSGYHGDPAQEMYKQATLGDIDFITGDYLAEVNMANNAEAFRQSRHPGYEETAWDGIQQTIDVISQKRIKIVINRGALNPSGLAIRVAKLVKDRGYGLKVAYISGDNILPELGKHMPQHMEQVLPHLDSGNHYVTVSPESYLFTRKGQEPGEIVSANVYLGAHSIYEALQKGADVIICGRASDASPVIACAWYWWSWKNTSYDELAGALVAGHLIECSAYVTGGNFAGFDAFDIEHFVDPGFLIAEIN
;
A
#
# COMPACT_ATOMS: atom_id res chain seq x y z
N MET A 1 7.87 0.17 28.28
CA MET A 1 8.98 -0.38 27.47
C MET A 1 8.51 -1.70 26.88
N SER A 2 8.02 -1.65 25.64
CA SER A 2 7.60 -2.85 24.90
C SER A 2 8.84 -3.69 24.62
N ALA A 3 8.79 -5.00 24.89
CA ALA A 3 9.85 -5.92 24.51
C ALA A 3 10.08 -5.77 22.99
N ALA A 4 11.21 -5.18 22.60
CA ALA A 4 11.66 -5.20 21.22
C ALA A 4 11.65 -6.67 20.79
N SER A 5 10.88 -7.00 19.75
CA SER A 5 10.82 -8.39 19.30
C SER A 5 12.24 -8.82 18.93
N ASN A 6 12.69 -10.01 19.34
CA ASN A 6 13.98 -10.59 18.93
C ASN A 6 14.00 -10.97 17.42
N TRP A 7 13.20 -10.28 16.61
CA TRP A 7 13.16 -10.42 15.17
C TRP A 7 14.44 -9.89 14.57
N ARG A 8 15.18 -10.75 13.85
CA ARG A 8 16.46 -10.44 13.19
C ARG A 8 17.45 -9.68 14.08
N ALA A 9 17.50 -10.04 15.37
CA ALA A 9 18.37 -9.40 16.34
C ALA A 9 19.84 -9.49 15.90
N GLY A 10 20.54 -8.36 15.90
CA GLY A 10 21.92 -8.26 15.42
C GLY A 10 22.07 -7.99 13.91
N GLU A 11 20.98 -7.99 13.14
CA GLU A 11 21.01 -7.68 11.69
C GLU A 11 20.66 -6.22 11.38
N PHE A 12 19.90 -5.57 12.27
CA PHE A 12 19.45 -4.17 12.14
C PHE A 12 20.63 -3.22 11.99
N GLY A 13 20.64 -2.47 10.89
CA GLY A 13 21.68 -1.49 10.59
C GLY A 13 23.07 -2.07 10.30
N VAL A 14 23.18 -3.39 10.09
CA VAL A 14 24.46 -4.07 9.82
C VAL A 14 24.58 -4.50 8.35
N ARG A 15 23.46 -4.83 7.71
CA ARG A 15 23.37 -5.18 6.29
C ARG A 15 22.20 -4.46 5.63
N PRO A 16 22.19 -4.34 4.29
CA PRO A 16 21.02 -3.85 3.57
C PRO A 16 19.75 -4.61 3.96
N VAL A 17 18.65 -3.86 4.09
CA VAL A 17 17.31 -4.44 4.22
C VAL A 17 16.85 -4.92 2.85
N ARG A 18 16.23 -6.09 2.80
CA ARG A 18 15.69 -6.69 1.58
C ARG A 18 14.18 -6.63 1.57
N ILE A 19 13.64 -5.81 0.67
CA ILE A 19 12.21 -5.52 0.58
C ILE A 19 11.74 -5.99 -0.79
N ALA A 20 10.93 -7.06 -0.81
CA ALA A 20 10.21 -7.46 -2.02
C ALA A 20 8.90 -6.71 -2.11
N ASN A 21 8.45 -6.45 -3.33
CA ASN A 21 7.08 -6.08 -3.58
C ASN A 21 6.36 -7.22 -4.30
N CYS A 22 5.12 -7.49 -3.92
CA CYS A 22 4.33 -8.59 -4.49
C CYS A 22 3.18 -8.13 -5.38
N SER A 23 3.00 -6.82 -5.57
CA SER A 23 2.07 -6.20 -6.54
C SER A 23 2.07 -4.68 -6.51
N GLY A 24 1.63 -4.09 -7.62
CA GLY A 24 1.31 -2.69 -7.90
C GLY A 24 -0.08 -2.50 -8.50
N TYR A 25 -0.87 -3.57 -8.65
CA TYR A 25 -2.18 -3.54 -9.31
C TYR A 25 -3.09 -4.67 -8.81
N HIS A 26 -4.39 -4.40 -8.67
CA HIS A 26 -5.35 -5.38 -8.15
C HIS A 26 -5.44 -6.69 -8.97
N GLY A 27 -5.06 -6.64 -10.26
CA GLY A 27 -5.05 -7.79 -11.16
C GLY A 27 -3.76 -8.62 -11.13
N ASP A 28 -2.73 -8.23 -10.37
CA ASP A 28 -1.55 -9.07 -10.23
C ASP A 28 -1.87 -10.41 -9.55
N PRO A 29 -1.19 -11.50 -9.94
CA PRO A 29 -1.44 -12.81 -9.35
C PRO A 29 -1.11 -12.83 -7.86
N ALA A 30 -2.05 -13.33 -7.04
CA ALA A 30 -1.82 -13.55 -5.60
C ALA A 30 -0.59 -14.46 -5.31
N GLN A 31 -0.23 -15.33 -6.26
CA GLN A 31 0.92 -16.21 -6.17
C GLN A 31 2.26 -15.45 -6.10
N GLU A 32 2.35 -14.20 -6.57
CA GLU A 32 3.59 -13.43 -6.50
C GLU A 32 4.07 -13.20 -5.06
N MET A 33 3.14 -13.07 -4.10
CA MET A 33 3.50 -13.03 -2.68
C MET A 33 4.20 -14.33 -2.24
N TYR A 34 3.68 -15.48 -2.69
CA TYR A 34 4.24 -16.78 -2.39
C TYR A 34 5.61 -16.98 -3.05
N LYS A 35 5.75 -16.62 -4.33
CA LYS A 35 7.04 -16.64 -5.05
C LYS A 35 8.08 -15.79 -4.34
N GLN A 36 7.76 -14.54 -3.98
CA GLN A 36 8.68 -13.65 -3.26
C GLN A 36 9.10 -14.24 -1.90
N ALA A 37 8.17 -14.78 -1.12
CA ALA A 37 8.48 -15.37 0.18
C ALA A 37 9.32 -16.65 0.07
N THR A 38 9.12 -17.46 -0.96
CA THR A 38 9.78 -18.77 -1.11
C THR A 38 11.13 -18.66 -1.80
N LEU A 39 11.20 -17.95 -2.93
CA LEU A 39 12.38 -17.83 -3.78
C LEU A 39 13.31 -16.69 -3.34
N GLY A 40 12.76 -15.62 -2.76
CA GLY A 40 13.53 -14.49 -2.24
C GLY A 40 14.14 -14.77 -0.87
N ASP A 41 15.33 -14.21 -0.65
CA ASP A 41 15.91 -14.03 0.69
C ASP A 41 15.56 -12.62 1.17
N ILE A 42 14.40 -12.46 1.82
CA ILE A 42 13.81 -11.14 2.09
C ILE A 42 13.46 -10.93 3.56
N ASP A 43 13.44 -9.66 3.97
CA ASP A 43 13.03 -9.23 5.31
C ASP A 43 11.56 -8.84 5.35
N PHE A 44 11.13 -8.15 4.30
CA PHE A 44 9.79 -7.59 4.16
C PHE A 44 9.17 -7.95 2.82
N ILE A 45 7.86 -8.16 2.82
CA ILE A 45 7.01 -8.11 1.64
C ILE A 45 6.11 -6.89 1.74
N THR A 46 6.17 -6.05 0.71
CA THR A 46 5.23 -4.97 0.47
C THR A 46 4.28 -5.30 -0.66
N GLY A 47 3.24 -4.50 -0.80
CA GLY A 47 2.38 -4.55 -1.98
C GLY A 47 1.47 -3.34 -2.01
N ASP A 48 1.36 -2.74 -3.19
CA ASP A 48 0.42 -1.70 -3.53
C ASP A 48 -0.58 -2.21 -4.57
N TYR A 49 -1.85 -1.92 -4.38
CA TYR A 49 -2.90 -2.60 -5.13
C TYR A 49 -4.11 -1.71 -5.38
N LEU A 50 -4.06 -0.48 -4.88
CA LEU A 50 -5.16 0.47 -4.95
C LEU A 50 -4.80 1.50 -6.02
N ALA A 51 -5.65 1.57 -7.04
CA ALA A 51 -5.68 2.65 -7.99
C ALA A 51 -6.94 3.48 -7.76
N GLU A 52 -6.98 4.72 -8.24
CA GLU A 52 -8.16 5.57 -8.11
C GLU A 52 -9.40 4.90 -8.74
N VAL A 53 -9.20 4.10 -9.80
CA VAL A 53 -10.26 3.39 -10.52
C VAL A 53 -10.91 2.25 -9.73
N ASN A 54 -10.16 1.47 -8.95
CA ASN A 54 -10.75 0.33 -8.22
C ASN A 54 -11.39 0.77 -6.90
N MET A 55 -10.88 1.81 -6.26
CA MET A 55 -11.46 2.37 -5.03
C MET A 55 -12.93 2.78 -5.21
N ALA A 56 -13.27 3.44 -6.32
CA ALA A 56 -14.65 3.83 -6.60
C ALA A 56 -15.57 2.61 -6.80
N ASN A 57 -15.17 1.68 -7.67
CA ASN A 57 -15.94 0.46 -7.94
C ASN A 57 -16.14 -0.39 -6.66
N ASN A 58 -15.09 -0.54 -5.87
CA ASN A 58 -15.11 -1.28 -4.62
C ASN A 58 -16.00 -0.59 -3.58
N ALA A 59 -16.04 0.75 -3.56
CA ALA A 59 -16.89 1.51 -2.65
C ALA A 59 -18.37 1.33 -2.95
N GLU A 60 -18.77 1.38 -4.22
CA GLU A 60 -20.16 1.09 -4.61
C GLU A 60 -20.55 -0.34 -4.26
N ALA A 61 -19.71 -1.32 -4.62
CA ALA A 61 -19.97 -2.72 -4.35
C ALA A 61 -20.01 -3.02 -2.84
N PHE A 62 -19.10 -2.43 -2.05
CA PHE A 62 -19.05 -2.59 -0.59
C PHE A 62 -20.29 -2.00 0.10
N ARG A 63 -20.72 -0.79 -0.30
CA ARG A 63 -21.97 -0.17 0.20
C ARG A 63 -23.19 -1.05 -0.03
N GLN A 64 -23.20 -1.80 -1.13
CA GLN A 64 -24.27 -2.73 -1.49
C GLN A 64 -24.06 -4.14 -0.93
N SER A 65 -23.06 -4.34 -0.06
CA SER A 65 -22.69 -5.65 0.50
C SER A 65 -22.36 -6.72 -0.55
N ARG A 66 -21.88 -6.29 -1.73
CA ARG A 66 -21.46 -7.16 -2.85
C ARG A 66 -19.94 -7.35 -2.93
N HIS A 67 -19.19 -6.72 -2.03
CA HIS A 67 -17.72 -6.79 -1.96
C HIS A 67 -17.30 -6.74 -0.47
N PRO A 68 -16.19 -7.36 -0.05
CA PRO A 68 -15.76 -7.34 1.35
C PRO A 68 -15.12 -6.02 1.83
N GLY A 69 -14.85 -5.10 0.90
CA GLY A 69 -14.31 -3.77 1.18
C GLY A 69 -12.77 -3.69 1.26
N TYR A 70 -12.09 -4.82 1.07
CA TYR A 70 -10.64 -4.93 0.89
C TYR A 70 -10.38 -5.75 -0.38
N GLU A 71 -9.16 -5.69 -0.90
CA GLU A 71 -8.83 -6.44 -2.11
C GLU A 71 -8.71 -7.95 -1.83
N GLU A 72 -9.48 -8.77 -2.53
CA GLU A 72 -9.49 -10.23 -2.32
C GLU A 72 -8.15 -10.89 -2.68
N THR A 73 -7.43 -10.36 -3.67
CA THR A 73 -6.10 -10.86 -4.03
C THR A 73 -5.05 -10.66 -2.91
N ALA A 74 -5.26 -9.76 -1.93
CA ALA A 74 -4.44 -9.72 -0.69
C ALA A 74 -4.62 -11.01 0.07
N TRP A 75 -5.89 -11.31 0.28
CA TRP A 75 -6.32 -12.34 1.19
C TRP A 75 -5.84 -13.68 0.66
N ASP A 76 -6.00 -13.91 -0.64
CA ASP A 76 -5.50 -15.10 -1.32
C ASP A 76 -3.98 -15.22 -1.22
N GLY A 77 -3.24 -14.12 -1.44
CA GLY A 77 -1.78 -14.10 -1.31
C GLY A 77 -1.32 -14.43 0.11
N ILE A 78 -1.95 -13.83 1.12
CA ILE A 78 -1.65 -14.12 2.53
C ILE A 78 -2.00 -15.57 2.87
N GLN A 79 -3.15 -16.08 2.43
CA GLN A 79 -3.53 -17.47 2.67
C GLN A 79 -2.53 -18.47 2.10
N GLN A 80 -2.03 -18.22 0.89
CA GLN A 80 -1.03 -19.07 0.24
C GLN A 80 0.32 -19.00 0.96
N THR A 81 0.65 -17.87 1.58
CA THR A 81 2.03 -17.57 2.00
C THR A 81 2.27 -17.62 3.51
N ILE A 82 1.21 -17.55 4.34
CA ILE A 82 1.33 -17.35 5.80
C ILE A 82 2.26 -18.36 6.51
N ASP A 83 2.30 -19.60 6.03
CA ASP A 83 3.16 -20.65 6.59
C ASP A 83 4.65 -20.31 6.39
N VAL A 84 5.01 -19.88 5.17
CA VAL A 84 6.38 -19.45 4.81
C VAL A 84 6.75 -18.18 5.58
N ILE A 85 5.83 -17.24 5.70
CA ILE A 85 6.00 -16.00 6.47
C ILE A 85 6.35 -16.31 7.92
N SER A 86 5.61 -17.23 8.55
CA SER A 86 5.89 -17.64 9.92
C SER A 86 7.23 -18.37 10.05
N GLN A 87 7.56 -19.27 9.12
CA GLN A 87 8.80 -20.06 9.16
C GLN A 87 10.05 -19.22 8.95
N LYS A 88 10.05 -18.38 7.90
CA LYS A 88 11.17 -17.49 7.56
C LYS A 88 11.18 -16.20 8.37
N ARG A 89 10.15 -15.96 9.18
CA ARG A 89 9.97 -14.73 9.97
C ARG A 89 10.02 -13.51 9.05
N ILE A 90 9.22 -13.49 7.99
CA ILE A 90 9.08 -12.34 7.09
C ILE A 90 8.01 -11.41 7.66
N LYS A 91 8.16 -10.09 7.52
CA LYS A 91 7.10 -9.13 7.86
C LYS A 91 6.36 -8.69 6.60
N ILE A 92 5.05 -8.47 6.71
CA ILE A 92 4.18 -8.04 5.61
C ILE A 92 3.69 -6.62 5.90
N VAL A 93 3.78 -5.74 4.90
CA VAL A 93 3.24 -4.38 4.96
C VAL A 93 2.52 -4.06 3.66
N ILE A 94 1.19 -4.10 3.66
CA ILE A 94 0.39 -3.95 2.43
C ILE A 94 -0.57 -2.77 2.48
N ASN A 95 -0.72 -2.12 1.34
CA ASN A 95 -1.65 -1.03 1.07
C ASN A 95 -2.97 -1.57 0.48
N ARG A 96 -3.72 -2.37 1.24
CA ARG A 96 -4.78 -3.25 0.69
C ARG A 96 -6.04 -3.42 1.51
N GLY A 97 -6.11 -2.74 2.63
CA GLY A 97 -7.33 -2.65 3.39
C GLY A 97 -8.42 -1.92 2.62
N ALA A 98 -8.06 -1.09 1.62
CA ALA A 98 -8.99 -0.27 0.86
C ALA A 98 -9.96 0.45 1.81
N LEU A 99 -11.23 0.07 1.79
CA LEU A 99 -12.31 0.65 2.60
C LEU A 99 -12.52 -0.09 3.93
N ASN A 100 -11.94 -1.28 4.08
CA ASN A 100 -12.11 -2.17 5.23
C ASN A 100 -10.79 -2.83 5.69
N PRO A 101 -9.75 -2.04 6.05
CA PRO A 101 -8.49 -2.56 6.57
C PRO A 101 -8.66 -3.43 7.82
N SER A 102 -9.59 -3.06 8.70
CA SER A 102 -9.88 -3.83 9.91
C SER A 102 -10.49 -5.20 9.60
N GLY A 103 -11.40 -5.28 8.61
CA GLY A 103 -12.00 -6.53 8.18
C GLY A 103 -10.96 -7.53 7.65
N LEU A 104 -10.03 -7.08 6.81
CA LEU A 104 -8.92 -7.92 6.35
C LEU A 104 -8.03 -8.35 7.52
N ALA A 105 -7.69 -7.42 8.42
CA ALA A 105 -6.84 -7.74 9.57
C ALA A 105 -7.47 -8.75 10.53
N ILE A 106 -8.78 -8.65 10.80
CA ILE A 106 -9.52 -9.64 11.61
C ILE A 106 -9.47 -11.01 10.94
N ARG A 107 -9.66 -11.06 9.61
CA ARG A 107 -9.61 -12.31 8.84
C ARG A 107 -8.21 -12.95 8.88
N VAL A 108 -7.16 -12.14 8.72
CA VAL A 108 -5.76 -12.60 8.83
C VAL A 108 -5.42 -13.02 10.25
N ALA A 109 -5.84 -12.28 11.27
CA ALA A 109 -5.64 -12.65 12.67
C ALA A 109 -6.30 -13.99 13.01
N LYS A 110 -7.49 -14.26 12.44
CA LYS A 110 -8.14 -15.56 12.57
C LYS A 110 -7.29 -16.66 11.92
N LEU A 111 -6.80 -16.46 10.70
CA LEU A 111 -5.93 -17.41 10.01
C LEU A 111 -4.67 -17.73 10.83
N VAL A 112 -3.99 -16.69 11.33
CA VAL A 112 -2.81 -16.83 12.20
C VAL A 112 -3.12 -17.69 13.42
N LYS A 113 -4.25 -17.43 14.08
CA LYS A 113 -4.70 -18.22 15.24
C LYS A 113 -5.01 -19.67 14.88
N ASP A 114 -5.73 -19.90 13.78
CA ASP A 114 -6.11 -21.24 13.32
C ASP A 114 -4.87 -22.09 12.96
N ARG A 115 -3.80 -21.45 12.45
CA ARG A 115 -2.51 -22.11 12.15
C ARG A 115 -1.60 -22.26 13.37
N GLY A 116 -1.94 -21.65 14.51
CA GLY A 116 -1.13 -21.69 15.73
C GLY A 116 0.12 -20.82 15.68
N TYR A 117 0.15 -19.79 14.82
CA TYR A 117 1.31 -18.90 14.68
C TYR A 117 1.28 -17.74 15.69
N GLY A 118 2.46 -17.30 16.10
CA GLY A 118 2.66 -16.17 17.03
C GLY A 118 2.75 -14.80 16.36
N LEU A 119 2.17 -14.64 15.16
CA LEU A 119 2.26 -13.40 14.38
C LEU A 119 1.29 -12.33 14.91
N LYS A 120 1.77 -11.09 15.01
CA LYS A 120 0.93 -9.93 15.38
C LYS A 120 0.40 -9.24 14.14
N VAL A 121 -0.92 -9.11 14.05
CA VAL A 121 -1.60 -8.43 12.94
C VAL A 121 -2.06 -7.04 13.40
N ALA A 122 -1.75 -6.02 12.63
CA ALA A 122 -2.18 -4.64 12.85
C ALA A 122 -2.86 -4.09 11.59
N TYR A 123 -3.73 -3.10 11.78
CA TYR A 123 -4.28 -2.32 10.67
C TYR A 123 -4.13 -0.83 10.94
N ILE A 124 -4.11 -0.05 9.85
CA ILE A 124 -4.04 1.41 9.89
C ILE A 124 -5.31 1.97 9.27
N SER A 125 -5.93 2.93 9.95
CA SER A 125 -7.13 3.65 9.54
C SER A 125 -6.92 5.16 9.68
N GLY A 126 -7.86 5.95 9.15
CA GLY A 126 -7.80 7.42 9.18
C GLY A 126 -7.60 8.03 7.79
N ASP A 127 -7.53 7.19 6.77
CA ASP A 127 -7.50 7.59 5.37
C ASP A 127 -8.89 8.01 4.87
N ASN A 128 -9.97 7.33 5.27
CA ASN A 128 -11.33 7.66 4.86
C ASN A 128 -11.81 8.98 5.49
N ILE A 129 -11.96 10.01 4.66
CA ILE A 129 -12.43 11.36 5.06
C ILE A 129 -13.84 11.67 4.54
N LEU A 130 -14.54 10.68 3.98
CA LEU A 130 -15.90 10.85 3.49
C LEU A 130 -16.88 11.33 4.59
N PRO A 131 -16.81 10.83 5.86
CA PRO A 131 -17.67 11.34 6.93
C PRO A 131 -17.52 12.85 7.18
N GLU A 132 -16.33 13.40 6.98
CA GLU A 132 -15.99 14.80 7.17
C GLU A 132 -16.41 15.67 5.99
N LEU A 133 -16.30 15.16 4.76
CA LEU A 133 -16.70 15.89 3.54
C LEU A 133 -18.21 15.86 3.28
N GLY A 134 -18.88 14.81 3.75
CA GLY A 134 -20.27 14.54 3.40
C GLY A 134 -20.40 13.82 2.05
N LYS A 135 -21.64 13.50 1.67
CA LYS A 135 -21.93 12.61 0.53
C LYS A 135 -22.11 13.32 -0.80
N HIS A 136 -22.13 14.65 -0.82
CA HIS A 136 -22.49 15.41 -2.02
C HIS A 136 -21.34 16.33 -2.42
N MET A 137 -21.04 16.39 -3.71
CA MET A 137 -20.04 17.28 -4.25
C MET A 137 -20.40 18.75 -3.95
N PRO A 138 -19.40 19.59 -3.61
CA PRO A 138 -19.63 21.01 -3.34
C PRO A 138 -20.23 21.70 -4.56
N GLN A 139 -21.21 22.58 -4.32
CA GLN A 139 -21.94 23.32 -5.34
C GLN A 139 -21.44 24.75 -5.51
N HIS A 140 -20.76 25.27 -4.49
CA HIS A 140 -20.23 26.62 -4.46
C HIS A 140 -18.74 26.61 -4.09
N MET A 141 -17.99 27.59 -4.60
CA MET A 141 -16.53 27.64 -4.46
C MET A 141 -16.09 27.71 -2.99
N GLU A 142 -16.91 28.31 -2.13
CA GLU A 142 -16.65 28.43 -0.69
C GLU A 142 -16.71 27.08 0.05
N GLN A 143 -17.29 26.06 -0.58
CA GLN A 143 -17.39 24.69 -0.05
C GLN A 143 -16.28 23.78 -0.58
N VAL A 144 -15.52 24.23 -1.58
CA VAL A 144 -14.50 23.43 -2.23
C VAL A 144 -13.23 23.43 -1.39
N LEU A 145 -12.61 22.25 -1.24
CA LEU A 145 -11.28 22.17 -0.65
C LEU A 145 -10.27 22.94 -1.51
N PRO A 146 -9.29 23.64 -0.91
CA PRO A 146 -8.25 24.32 -1.67
C PRO A 146 -7.55 23.35 -2.63
N HIS A 147 -7.37 23.76 -3.88
CA HIS A 147 -6.55 23.01 -4.83
C HIS A 147 -5.12 22.91 -4.28
N LEU A 148 -4.43 21.78 -4.49
CA LEU A 148 -3.08 21.57 -3.94
C LEU A 148 -2.13 22.73 -4.30
N ASP A 149 -2.20 23.18 -5.55
CA ASP A 149 -1.38 24.30 -6.04
C ASP A 149 -1.95 25.70 -5.77
N SER A 150 -3.11 25.87 -5.14
CA SER A 150 -3.71 27.21 -4.97
C SER A 150 -2.87 28.15 -4.10
N GLY A 151 -1.96 27.60 -3.29
CA GLY A 151 -0.98 28.37 -2.51
C GLY A 151 0.26 28.80 -3.30
N ASN A 152 0.46 28.29 -4.53
CA ASN A 152 1.61 28.59 -5.35
C ASN A 152 1.28 29.69 -6.37
N HIS A 153 1.79 30.91 -6.13
CA HIS A 153 1.54 32.07 -7.01
C HIS A 153 2.09 31.92 -8.44
N TYR A 154 2.93 30.93 -8.73
CA TYR A 154 3.42 30.62 -10.07
C TYR A 154 2.51 29.67 -10.85
N VAL A 155 1.49 29.08 -10.20
CA VAL A 155 0.55 28.16 -10.84
C VAL A 155 -0.81 28.84 -11.01
N THR A 156 -1.25 28.95 -12.26
CA THR A 156 -2.63 29.35 -12.57
C THR A 156 -3.49 28.11 -12.62
N VAL A 157 -4.35 27.93 -11.62
CA VAL A 157 -5.32 26.82 -11.60
C VAL A 157 -6.33 27.03 -12.73
N SER A 158 -6.56 26.00 -13.54
CA SER A 158 -7.46 26.10 -14.68
C SER A 158 -8.93 26.06 -14.22
N PRO A 159 -9.87 26.68 -14.95
CA PRO A 159 -11.29 26.60 -14.64
C PRO A 159 -11.81 25.15 -14.59
N GLU A 160 -11.18 24.25 -15.33
CA GLU A 160 -11.53 22.84 -15.41
C GLU A 160 -11.39 22.12 -14.05
N SER A 161 -10.49 22.58 -13.19
CA SER A 161 -10.28 22.06 -11.84
C SER A 161 -11.53 22.11 -10.95
N TYR A 162 -12.52 22.92 -11.32
CA TYR A 162 -13.76 23.11 -10.57
C TYR A 162 -15.02 22.71 -11.37
N LEU A 163 -14.88 21.95 -12.46
CA LEU A 163 -16.01 21.53 -13.30
C LEU A 163 -17.08 20.72 -12.58
N PHE A 164 -16.79 20.21 -11.38
CA PHE A 164 -17.76 19.51 -10.53
C PHE A 164 -18.73 20.45 -9.82
N THR A 165 -18.45 21.76 -9.70
CA THR A 165 -19.34 22.74 -9.04
C THR A 165 -20.45 23.26 -9.98
N ARG A 166 -21.03 22.39 -10.82
CA ARG A 166 -21.97 22.80 -11.88
C ARG A 166 -23.24 23.42 -11.29
N LYS A 167 -23.40 24.73 -11.49
CA LYS A 167 -24.60 25.46 -11.05
C LYS A 167 -25.84 24.95 -11.78
N GLY A 168 -26.90 24.62 -11.02
CA GLY A 168 -28.21 24.26 -11.57
C GLY A 168 -28.38 22.77 -11.89
N GLN A 169 -27.46 21.91 -11.45
CA GLN A 169 -27.64 20.46 -11.43
C GLN A 169 -27.66 19.97 -9.98
N GLU A 170 -28.30 18.83 -9.72
CA GLU A 170 -28.16 18.16 -8.42
C GLU A 170 -26.69 17.78 -8.19
N PRO A 171 -26.18 17.90 -6.96
CA PRO A 171 -24.80 17.57 -6.65
C PRO A 171 -24.54 16.09 -6.92
N GLY A 172 -23.43 15.79 -7.59
CA GLY A 172 -22.95 14.42 -7.73
C GLY A 172 -22.67 13.81 -6.35
N GLU A 173 -22.93 12.51 -6.22
CA GLU A 173 -22.61 11.79 -4.98
C GLU A 173 -21.12 11.46 -4.91
N ILE A 174 -20.50 11.69 -3.75
CA ILE A 174 -19.15 11.25 -3.45
C ILE A 174 -19.21 9.77 -3.06
N VAL A 175 -18.61 8.93 -3.89
CA VAL A 175 -18.56 7.48 -3.71
C VAL A 175 -17.47 7.08 -2.68
N SER A 176 -16.32 7.74 -2.72
CA SER A 176 -15.20 7.54 -1.80
C SER A 176 -14.40 8.83 -1.66
N ALA A 177 -13.80 9.05 -0.49
CA ALA A 177 -12.84 10.12 -0.28
C ALA A 177 -11.77 9.63 0.70
N ASN A 178 -10.53 9.51 0.21
CA ASN A 178 -9.43 8.94 0.98
C ASN A 178 -8.19 9.85 0.88
N VAL A 179 -7.50 10.04 1.99
CA VAL A 179 -6.17 10.66 2.04
C VAL A 179 -5.08 9.60 1.98
N TYR A 180 -3.96 9.94 1.36
CA TYR A 180 -2.83 9.03 1.23
C TYR A 180 -1.98 9.16 2.49
N LEU A 181 -2.08 8.18 3.39
CA LEU A 181 -1.27 8.16 4.61
C LEU A 181 0.21 7.92 4.28
N GLY A 182 1.09 8.56 5.05
CA GLY A 182 2.54 8.37 4.91
C GLY A 182 3.09 7.18 5.73
N ALA A 183 4.39 6.95 5.62
CA ALA A 183 5.13 5.88 6.28
C ALA A 183 5.10 5.88 7.83
N HIS A 184 4.71 6.99 8.46
CA HIS A 184 4.79 7.16 9.92
C HIS A 184 3.96 6.13 10.70
N SER A 185 2.70 5.93 10.32
CA SER A 185 1.81 4.99 11.01
C SER A 185 2.25 3.53 10.84
N ILE A 186 2.86 3.22 9.69
CA ILE A 186 3.45 1.90 9.41
C ILE A 186 4.68 1.68 10.29
N TYR A 187 5.59 2.67 10.35
CA TYR A 187 6.74 2.64 11.23
C TYR A 187 6.33 2.44 12.70
N GLU A 188 5.30 3.15 13.16
CA GLU A 188 4.78 2.99 14.52
C GLU A 188 4.25 1.57 14.79
N ALA A 189 3.53 0.97 13.83
CA ALA A 189 3.06 -0.40 13.93
C ALA A 189 4.24 -1.41 13.99
N LEU A 190 5.29 -1.20 13.19
CA LEU A 190 6.52 -2.00 13.24
C LEU A 190 7.22 -1.87 14.60
N GLN A 191 7.33 -0.66 15.14
CA GLN A 191 7.89 -0.40 16.48
C GLN A 191 7.08 -1.07 17.60
N LYS A 192 5.75 -1.17 17.44
CA LYS A 192 4.86 -1.92 18.35
C LYS A 192 4.92 -3.44 18.14
N GLY A 193 5.74 -3.90 17.19
CA GLY A 193 6.04 -5.30 16.96
C GLY A 193 5.06 -6.01 16.03
N ALA A 194 4.30 -5.30 15.20
CA ALA A 194 3.46 -5.93 14.19
C ALA A 194 4.30 -6.74 13.18
N ASP A 195 3.77 -7.90 12.78
CA ASP A 195 4.34 -8.77 11.75
C ASP A 195 3.59 -8.68 10.44
N VAL A 196 2.27 -8.43 10.50
CA VAL A 196 1.43 -8.15 9.34
C VAL A 196 0.73 -6.82 9.55
N ILE A 197 0.97 -5.86 8.66
CA ILE A 197 0.39 -4.52 8.70
C ILE A 197 -0.47 -4.33 7.45
N ILE A 198 -1.74 -3.98 7.66
CA ILE A 198 -2.71 -3.72 6.60
C ILE A 198 -3.15 -2.26 6.67
N CYS A 199 -2.77 -1.47 5.68
CA CYS A 199 -3.18 -0.07 5.58
C CYS A 199 -4.52 0.05 4.85
N GLY A 200 -5.31 1.09 5.11
CA GLY A 200 -6.36 1.58 4.20
C GLY A 200 -5.74 2.10 2.90
N ARG A 201 -5.78 3.41 2.66
CA ARG A 201 -4.93 4.09 1.66
C ARG A 201 -3.69 4.72 2.29
N ALA A 202 -2.53 4.23 1.89
CA ALA A 202 -1.22 4.83 2.09
C ALA A 202 -0.66 5.27 0.72
N SER A 203 0.31 6.18 0.71
CA SER A 203 1.09 6.40 -0.51
C SER A 203 1.89 5.15 -0.87
N ASP A 204 2.02 4.91 -2.16
CA ASP A 204 2.45 3.63 -2.72
C ASP A 204 3.86 3.23 -2.22
N ALA A 205 4.76 4.20 -2.07
CA ALA A 205 6.13 3.96 -1.57
C ALA A 205 6.23 3.88 -0.03
N SER A 206 5.20 4.30 0.70
CA SER A 206 5.24 4.37 2.17
C SER A 206 5.54 3.04 2.86
N PRO A 207 5.01 1.88 2.41
CA PRO A 207 5.41 0.58 2.93
C PRO A 207 6.93 0.35 2.86
N VAL A 208 7.57 0.66 1.73
CA VAL A 208 9.01 0.45 1.53
C VAL A 208 9.80 1.42 2.40
N ILE A 209 9.42 2.70 2.41
CA ILE A 209 10.03 3.73 3.26
C ILE A 209 9.96 3.33 4.73
N ALA A 210 8.80 2.89 5.22
CA ALA A 210 8.61 2.50 6.61
C ALA A 210 9.44 1.26 7.00
N CYS A 211 9.55 0.27 6.11
CA CYS A 211 10.40 -0.90 6.31
C CYS A 211 11.88 -0.53 6.41
N ALA A 212 12.38 0.31 5.50
CA ALA A 212 13.76 0.80 5.53
C ALA A 212 14.04 1.67 6.77
N TRP A 213 13.13 2.60 7.05
CA TRP A 213 13.19 3.46 8.23
C TRP A 213 13.24 2.63 9.52
N TYR A 214 12.38 1.62 9.65
CA TYR A 214 12.38 0.71 10.79
C TYR A 214 13.68 -0.09 10.91
N TRP A 215 14.17 -0.65 9.80
CA TRP A 215 15.38 -1.47 9.78
C TRP A 215 16.64 -0.71 10.20
N TRP A 216 16.79 0.51 9.69
CA TRP A 216 17.96 1.33 9.97
C TRP A 216 17.79 2.24 11.19
N SER A 217 16.60 2.28 11.79
CA SER A 217 16.27 3.14 12.92
C SER A 217 16.61 4.61 12.65
N TRP A 218 16.41 5.06 11.41
CA TRP A 218 16.62 6.44 11.01
C TRP A 218 15.75 7.41 11.81
N LYS A 219 16.08 8.70 11.76
CA LYS A 219 15.20 9.74 12.31
C LYS A 219 14.13 10.09 11.28
N ASN A 220 13.00 10.64 11.72
CA ASN A 220 12.01 11.22 10.81
C ASN A 220 12.53 12.43 10.02
N THR A 221 13.74 12.91 10.33
CA THR A 221 14.46 13.98 9.64
C THR A 221 15.70 13.49 8.87
N SER A 222 15.90 12.19 8.74
CA SER A 222 16.96 11.59 7.90
C SER A 222 16.54 11.69 6.43
N TYR A 223 16.45 12.92 5.92
CA TYR A 223 15.77 13.19 4.65
C TYR A 223 16.46 12.56 3.44
N ASP A 224 17.80 12.48 3.44
CA ASP A 224 18.55 11.86 2.35
C ASP A 224 18.25 10.37 2.28
N GLU A 225 18.26 9.69 3.42
CA GLU A 225 17.97 8.27 3.52
C GLU A 225 16.50 7.96 3.21
N LEU A 226 15.57 8.76 3.74
CA LEU A 226 14.15 8.65 3.45
C LEU A 226 13.85 8.91 1.97
N ALA A 227 14.54 9.85 1.32
CA ALA A 227 14.43 10.11 -0.12
C ALA A 227 14.99 8.95 -0.95
N GLY A 228 16.11 8.35 -0.53
CA GLY A 228 16.65 7.15 -1.18
C GLY A 228 15.66 5.97 -1.09
N ALA A 229 15.05 5.77 0.07
CA ALA A 229 14.02 4.75 0.25
C ALA A 229 12.74 5.03 -0.56
N LEU A 230 12.37 6.30 -0.75
CA LEU A 230 11.28 6.70 -1.65
C LEU A 230 11.58 6.29 -3.10
N VAL A 231 12.79 6.57 -3.60
CA VAL A 231 13.18 6.17 -4.97
C VAL A 231 13.16 4.65 -5.12
N ALA A 232 13.73 3.92 -4.16
CA ALA A 232 13.70 2.46 -4.18
C ALA A 232 12.27 1.90 -4.13
N GLY A 233 11.41 2.49 -3.29
CA GLY A 233 9.99 2.13 -3.19
C GLY A 233 9.26 2.33 -4.51
N HIS A 234 9.42 3.49 -5.13
CA HIS A 234 8.75 3.84 -6.38
C HIS A 234 9.15 2.92 -7.55
N LEU A 235 10.37 2.36 -7.51
CA LEU A 235 10.83 1.38 -8.51
C LEU A 235 10.17 0.01 -8.33
N ILE A 236 9.87 -0.42 -7.10
CA ILE A 236 9.37 -1.79 -6.84
C ILE A 236 7.87 -1.85 -6.60
N GLU A 237 7.21 -0.77 -6.21
CA GLU A 237 5.78 -0.76 -5.85
C GLU A 237 4.87 -1.12 -7.02
N CYS A 238 5.20 -0.70 -8.25
CA CYS A 238 4.40 -0.94 -9.46
C CYS A 238 4.67 -2.32 -10.12
N SER A 239 4.79 -3.39 -9.33
CA SER A 239 5.01 -4.76 -9.84
C SER A 239 6.22 -4.89 -10.77
N ALA A 240 6.00 -5.45 -11.96
CA ALA A 240 7.00 -5.73 -12.97
C ALA A 240 7.25 -4.52 -13.88
N TYR A 241 6.82 -3.30 -13.55
CA TYR A 241 6.97 -2.13 -14.43
C TYR A 241 8.44 -1.91 -14.81
N VAL A 242 9.35 -1.99 -13.84
CA VAL A 242 10.79 -1.80 -14.07
C VAL A 242 11.41 -2.98 -14.84
N THR A 243 10.79 -4.15 -14.84
CA THR A 243 11.25 -5.35 -15.55
C THR A 243 10.55 -5.56 -16.89
N GLY A 244 9.77 -4.59 -17.36
CA GLY A 244 9.16 -4.60 -18.70
C GLY A 244 7.64 -4.72 -18.73
N GLY A 245 6.97 -4.87 -17.58
CA GLY A 245 5.52 -5.03 -17.47
C GLY A 245 4.69 -3.82 -17.93
N ASN A 246 5.32 -2.66 -18.16
CA ASN A 246 4.68 -1.46 -18.71
C ASN A 246 5.41 -0.94 -19.98
N PHE A 247 6.06 -1.84 -20.72
CA PHE A 247 6.79 -1.47 -21.93
C PHE A 247 5.83 -1.28 -23.12
N ALA A 248 5.69 -0.04 -23.60
CA ALA A 248 4.76 0.31 -24.68
C ALA A 248 5.15 -0.25 -26.07
N GLY A 249 6.39 -0.69 -26.26
CA GLY A 249 6.89 -1.26 -27.53
C GLY A 249 6.88 -2.78 -27.59
N PHE A 250 6.02 -3.43 -26.80
CA PHE A 250 5.98 -4.89 -26.66
C PHE A 250 5.69 -5.62 -27.98
N ASP A 251 5.02 -4.95 -28.93
CA ASP A 251 4.71 -5.46 -30.26
C ASP A 251 5.94 -5.61 -31.18
N ALA A 252 7.06 -4.97 -30.83
CA ALA A 252 8.32 -5.09 -31.57
C ALA A 252 9.13 -6.35 -31.21
N PHE A 253 8.70 -7.14 -30.23
CA PHE A 253 9.41 -8.33 -29.75
C PHE A 253 8.46 -9.54 -29.65
N ASP A 254 9.03 -10.72 -29.47
CA ASP A 254 8.25 -11.93 -29.17
C ASP A 254 7.51 -11.76 -27.84
N ILE A 255 6.22 -12.09 -27.82
CA ILE A 255 5.36 -11.96 -26.63
C ILE A 255 5.88 -12.81 -25.46
N GLU A 256 6.55 -13.92 -25.75
CA GLU A 256 7.13 -14.81 -24.75
C GLU A 256 8.18 -14.11 -23.88
N HIS A 257 8.79 -13.02 -24.35
CA HIS A 257 9.70 -12.20 -23.54
C HIS A 257 9.00 -11.41 -22.42
N PHE A 258 7.68 -11.24 -22.51
CA PHE A 258 6.87 -10.46 -21.56
C PHE A 258 5.93 -11.35 -20.73
N VAL A 259 6.05 -12.67 -20.84
CA VAL A 259 5.32 -13.62 -19.99
C VAL A 259 6.06 -13.76 -18.66
N ASP A 260 5.32 -13.61 -17.56
CA ASP A 260 5.82 -13.75 -16.17
C ASP A 260 7.06 -12.86 -15.85
N PRO A 261 7.02 -11.54 -16.11
CA PRO A 261 8.14 -10.66 -15.81
C PRO A 261 8.36 -10.59 -14.29
N GLY A 262 9.63 -10.62 -13.88
CA GLY A 262 10.00 -10.74 -12.48
C GLY A 262 9.68 -9.50 -11.63
N PHE A 263 9.30 -9.72 -10.38
CA PHE A 263 9.06 -8.65 -9.41
C PHE A 263 10.34 -8.41 -8.60
N LEU A 264 10.79 -7.17 -8.52
CA LEU A 264 12.11 -6.85 -7.96
C LEU A 264 12.15 -6.89 -6.42
N ILE A 265 13.36 -7.10 -5.91
CA ILE A 265 13.71 -6.95 -4.50
C ILE A 265 14.64 -5.74 -4.39
N ALA A 266 14.29 -4.77 -3.54
CA ALA A 266 15.17 -3.65 -3.22
C ALA A 266 16.09 -4.01 -2.04
N GLU A 267 17.39 -3.76 -2.21
CA GLU A 267 18.38 -3.76 -1.14
C GLU A 267 18.71 -2.31 -0.75
N ILE A 268 18.36 -1.91 0.47
CA ILE A 268 18.51 -0.51 0.93
C ILE A 268 19.51 -0.43 2.09
N ASN A 269 20.54 0.41 1.93
CA ASN A 269 21.63 0.66 2.89
C ASN A 269 21.44 1.93 3.71
#